data_AF-A0A957NTF4-F1
#
_entry.id   AF-A0A957NTF4-F1
#
_cell.length_a   1.000
_cell.length_b   1.000
_cell.length_c   1.000
_cell.angle_alpha   90.00
_cell.angle_beta   90.00
_cell.angle_gamma   90.00
#
_symmetry.space_group_name_H-M   'P 1'
#
loop_
_entity.id
_entity.type
_entity.pdbx_description
1 polymer ?
#
loop_
_entity_poly.entity_id
_entity_poly.type
_entity_poly.pdbx_seq_one_letter_code
_entity_poly.pdbx_strand_id
1 'polypeptide(L)'
;VETPGYSVDHISLFEPHQRWLFCGDVYMEGKEEAWTPEFNMFGIVSSLRTLTSLRPEKLFTGSGAVRRTPQPELHAKIRQLVTLAREVARLEIIGLNTPEIVACLFKEESRLAFLTRGHFSALNLVEACRAYNAIFTSELEPHNSYPEPGDRYSRFGRSSIDPLKSEPSDENDLAG
;
A
#
# COMPACT_ATOMS: atom_id res chain seq x y z
N VAL A 1 14.04 -21.31 11.65
CA VAL A 1 13.47 -20.62 10.47
C VAL A 1 13.73 -19.16 10.65
N GLU A 2 14.52 -18.55 9.78
CA GLU A 2 14.75 -17.10 9.83
C GLU A 2 13.44 -16.37 9.57
N THR A 3 13.13 -15.40 10.42
CA THR A 3 11.90 -14.63 10.36
C THR A 3 12.19 -13.14 10.59
N PRO A 4 12.96 -12.51 9.69
CA PRO A 4 13.34 -11.11 9.82
C PRO A 4 12.11 -10.20 9.73
N GLY A 5 12.24 -8.97 10.21
CA GLY A 5 11.22 -7.94 10.06
C GLY A 5 11.06 -7.09 11.31
N TYR A 6 10.69 -7.71 12.43
CA TYR A 6 10.68 -7.07 13.75
C TYR A 6 12.10 -6.83 14.28
N SER A 7 13.02 -7.72 13.94
CA SER A 7 14.46 -7.57 14.06
C SER A 7 15.11 -8.31 12.89
N VAL A 8 16.31 -7.90 12.50
CA VAL A 8 17.06 -8.51 11.38
C VAL A 8 17.40 -9.97 11.68
N ASP A 9 17.80 -10.25 12.93
CA ASP A 9 18.28 -11.58 13.35
C ASP A 9 17.17 -12.43 14.01
N HIS A 10 15.90 -12.04 13.84
CA HIS A 10 14.80 -12.77 14.46
C HIS A 10 14.63 -14.16 13.84
N ILE A 11 14.44 -15.16 14.70
CA ILE A 11 14.20 -16.56 14.31
C ILE A 11 12.92 -17.12 14.93
N SER A 12 12.37 -18.13 14.28
CA SER A 12 11.28 -18.96 14.80
C SER A 12 11.67 -20.44 14.78
N LEU A 13 11.18 -21.18 15.78
CA LEU A 13 11.48 -22.61 15.95
C LEU A 13 10.25 -23.42 15.56
N PHE A 14 10.43 -24.36 14.64
CA PHE A 14 9.37 -25.26 14.19
C PHE A 14 9.73 -26.70 14.56
N GLU A 15 8.86 -27.35 15.33
CA GLU A 15 8.99 -28.77 15.66
C GLU A 15 8.13 -29.58 14.66
N PRO A 16 8.76 -30.42 13.81
CA PRO A 16 8.08 -31.02 12.68
C PRO A 16 7.10 -32.15 13.04
N HIS A 17 7.30 -32.88 14.14
CA HIS A 17 6.47 -34.04 14.48
C HIS A 17 5.09 -33.65 15.00
N GLN A 18 5.04 -32.72 15.95
CA GLN A 18 3.83 -32.16 16.54
C GLN A 18 3.34 -30.90 15.80
N ARG A 19 4.13 -30.42 14.84
CA ARG A 19 3.86 -29.21 14.04
C ARG A 19 3.66 -27.97 14.90
N TRP A 20 4.46 -27.84 15.95
CA TRP A 20 4.44 -26.69 16.84
C TRP A 20 5.36 -25.60 16.32
N LEU A 21 4.87 -24.37 16.34
CA LEU A 21 5.65 -23.20 15.92
C LEU A 21 5.78 -22.22 17.08
N PHE A 22 7.02 -21.97 17.48
CA PHE A 22 7.39 -20.92 18.43
C PHE A 22 7.87 -19.71 17.62
N CYS A 23 7.01 -18.70 17.51
CA CYS A 23 7.22 -17.57 16.60
C CYS A 23 7.66 -16.26 17.28
N GLY A 24 7.74 -16.25 18.62
CA GLY A 24 8.10 -15.04 19.35
C GLY A 24 7.19 -13.86 18.99
N ASP A 25 7.80 -12.74 18.64
CA ASP A 25 7.12 -11.48 18.36
C ASP A 25 6.59 -11.36 16.93
N VAL A 26 6.89 -12.33 16.05
CA VAL A 26 6.39 -12.34 14.65
C VAL A 26 4.87 -12.35 14.59
N TYR A 27 4.21 -12.84 15.64
CA TYR A 27 2.76 -12.74 15.78
C TYR A 27 2.41 -12.10 17.13
N MET A 28 1.96 -10.85 17.07
CA MET A 28 1.27 -10.18 18.16
C MET A 28 -0.25 -10.19 17.92
N GLU A 29 -1.02 -10.36 18.99
CA GLU A 29 -2.48 -10.33 18.90
C GLU A 29 -2.99 -8.90 18.63
N GLY A 30 -4.17 -8.81 18.01
CA GLY A 30 -4.84 -7.55 17.77
C GLY A 30 -4.40 -6.86 16.48
N LYS A 31 -4.91 -5.65 16.30
CA LYS A 31 -4.59 -4.85 15.13
C LYS A 31 -3.28 -4.08 15.36
N GLU A 32 -2.45 -3.99 14.32
CA GLU A 32 -1.36 -3.03 14.29
C GLU A 32 -1.92 -1.60 14.29
N GLU A 33 -1.63 -0.84 15.33
CA GLU A 33 -2.05 0.56 15.50
C GLU A 33 -0.87 1.52 15.52
N ALA A 34 0.35 1.02 15.75
CA ALA A 34 1.58 1.80 15.79
C ALA A 34 2.78 0.86 15.63
N TRP A 35 3.90 1.35 15.09
CA TRP A 35 5.15 0.60 14.89
C TRP A 35 6.38 1.43 15.30
N THR A 36 7.53 0.75 15.43
CA THR A 36 8.85 1.41 15.47
C THR A 36 9.43 1.56 14.06
N PRO A 37 10.32 2.55 13.82
CA PRO A 37 10.91 2.75 12.50
C PRO A 37 11.88 1.64 12.10
N GLU A 38 12.34 0.81 13.04
CA GLU A 38 13.20 -0.35 12.78
C GLU A 38 12.44 -1.54 12.18
N PHE A 39 11.11 -1.56 12.29
CA PHE A 39 10.32 -2.65 11.74
C PHE A 39 10.26 -2.58 10.22
N ASN A 40 10.47 -3.73 9.58
CA ASN A 40 10.38 -3.87 8.14
C ASN A 40 9.13 -4.65 7.74
N MET A 41 8.14 -3.95 7.16
CA MET A 41 6.85 -4.57 6.77
C MET A 41 7.01 -5.70 5.77
N PHE A 42 7.88 -5.53 4.77
CA PHE A 42 8.14 -6.58 3.77
C PHE A 42 8.73 -7.83 4.40
N GLY A 43 9.70 -7.66 5.30
CA GLY A 43 10.29 -8.74 6.10
C GLY A 43 9.24 -9.47 6.92
N ILE A 44 8.41 -8.73 7.67
CA ILE A 44 7.33 -9.28 8.49
C ILE A 44 6.35 -10.09 7.63
N VAL A 45 5.86 -9.53 6.53
CA VAL A 45 4.91 -10.22 5.63
C VAL A 45 5.53 -11.48 5.01
N SER A 46 6.80 -11.40 4.59
CA SER A 46 7.53 -12.54 4.03
C SER A 46 7.73 -13.65 5.07
N SER A 47 8.14 -13.28 6.29
CA SER A 47 8.27 -14.18 7.43
C SER A 47 6.95 -14.86 7.77
N LEU A 48 5.85 -14.12 7.84
CA LEU A 48 4.52 -14.68 8.08
C LEU A 48 4.11 -15.68 6.98
N ARG A 49 4.41 -15.40 5.70
CA ARG A 49 4.15 -16.33 4.59
C ARG A 49 5.00 -17.60 4.72
N THR A 50 6.28 -17.48 5.05
CA THR A 50 7.16 -18.62 5.32
C THR A 50 6.59 -19.49 6.43
N LEU A 51 6.20 -18.89 7.56
CA LEU A 51 5.60 -19.62 8.69
C LEU A 51 4.26 -20.29 8.32
N THR A 52 3.45 -19.61 7.52
CA THR A 52 2.18 -20.14 7.00
C THR A 52 2.39 -21.40 6.14
N SER A 53 3.47 -21.42 5.34
CA SER A 53 3.82 -22.55 4.47
C SER A 53 4.17 -23.83 5.26
N LEU A 54 4.66 -23.69 6.50
CA LEU A 54 4.96 -24.81 7.39
C LEU A 54 3.70 -25.51 7.91
N ARG A 55 2.52 -24.89 7.73
CA ARG A 55 1.19 -25.32 8.24
C ARG A 55 1.23 -25.83 9.69
N PRO A 56 1.60 -24.98 10.66
CA PRO A 56 1.65 -25.39 12.07
C PRO A 56 0.24 -25.70 12.62
N GLU A 57 0.17 -26.64 13.55
CA GLU A 57 -1.05 -27.00 14.28
C GLU A 57 -1.22 -26.20 15.56
N LYS A 58 -0.11 -25.76 16.17
CA LYS A 58 -0.12 -24.84 17.32
C LYS A 58 0.91 -23.74 17.15
N LEU A 59 0.53 -22.53 17.55
CA LEU A 59 1.38 -21.35 17.56
C LEU A 59 1.63 -20.92 19.01
N PHE A 60 2.88 -20.74 19.37
CA PHE A 60 3.34 -20.20 20.64
C PHE A 60 3.94 -18.83 20.39
N THR A 61 3.34 -17.81 20.99
CA THR A 61 3.65 -16.38 20.77
C THR A 61 4.50 -15.82 21.90
N GLY A 62 5.22 -14.72 21.64
CA GLY A 62 6.07 -14.04 22.64
C GLY A 62 5.30 -13.57 23.89
N SER A 63 4.00 -13.29 23.75
CA SER A 63 3.12 -12.91 24.86
C SER A 63 2.66 -14.08 25.74
N GLY A 64 3.05 -15.31 25.42
CA GLY A 64 2.64 -16.53 26.13
C GLY A 64 1.28 -17.08 25.70
N ALA A 65 0.58 -16.42 24.76
CA ALA A 65 -0.65 -16.95 24.19
C ALA A 65 -0.38 -18.14 23.26
N VAL A 66 -1.27 -19.14 23.31
CA VAL A 66 -1.23 -20.33 22.47
C VAL A 66 -2.41 -20.34 21.51
N ARG A 67 -2.14 -20.38 20.21
CA ARG A 67 -3.17 -20.46 19.17
C ARG A 67 -3.31 -21.88 18.68
N ARG A 68 -4.54 -22.40 18.78
CA ARG A 68 -4.90 -23.77 18.38
C ARG A 68 -5.31 -23.87 16.91
N THR A 69 -5.50 -22.74 16.25
CA THR A 69 -5.84 -22.64 14.83
C THR A 69 -4.93 -21.62 14.13
N PRO A 70 -3.63 -21.91 13.96
CA PRO A 70 -2.65 -20.91 13.49
C PRO A 70 -2.90 -20.43 12.06
N GLN A 71 -3.42 -21.31 11.20
CA GLN A 71 -3.55 -21.03 9.76
C GLN A 71 -4.42 -19.80 9.46
N PRO A 72 -5.69 -19.74 9.92
CA PRO A 72 -6.51 -18.54 9.75
C PRO A 72 -5.89 -17.28 10.35
N GLU A 73 -5.20 -17.40 11.48
CA GLU A 73 -4.61 -16.29 12.22
C GLU A 73 -3.42 -15.66 11.49
N LEU A 74 -2.48 -16.48 11.00
CA LEU A 74 -1.35 -16.00 10.21
C LEU A 74 -1.83 -15.32 8.92
N HIS A 75 -2.80 -15.93 8.23
CA HIS A 75 -3.39 -15.32 7.03
C HIS A 75 -4.15 -14.02 7.36
N ALA A 76 -4.83 -13.95 8.49
CA ALA A 76 -5.52 -12.73 8.91
C ALA A 76 -4.52 -11.60 9.18
N LYS A 77 -3.40 -11.88 9.83
CA LYS A 77 -2.33 -10.90 10.07
C LYS A 77 -1.72 -10.42 8.74
N ILE A 78 -1.40 -11.32 7.81
CA ILE A 78 -0.93 -10.96 6.46
C ILE A 78 -1.95 -10.06 5.75
N ARG A 79 -3.23 -10.46 5.73
CA ARG A 79 -4.30 -9.67 5.10
C ARG A 79 -4.43 -8.29 5.73
N GLN A 80 -4.33 -8.19 7.06
CA GLN A 80 -4.40 -6.92 7.75
C GLN A 80 -3.30 -5.96 7.26
N LEU A 81 -2.03 -6.40 7.28
CA LEU A 81 -0.89 -5.56 6.88
C LEU A 81 -1.01 -5.10 5.42
N VAL A 82 -1.31 -6.04 4.52
CA VAL A 82 -1.43 -5.73 3.08
C VAL A 82 -2.63 -4.83 2.80
N THR A 83 -3.75 -5.00 3.52
CA THR A 83 -4.93 -4.14 3.36
C THR A 83 -4.63 -2.73 3.85
N LEU A 84 -3.92 -2.60 4.98
CA LEU A 84 -3.49 -1.31 5.49
C LEU A 84 -2.58 -0.58 4.50
N ALA A 85 -1.59 -1.28 3.92
CA ALA A 85 -0.71 -0.69 2.92
C ALA A 85 -1.46 -0.21 1.67
N ARG A 86 -2.45 -0.97 1.20
CA ARG A 86 -3.33 -0.55 0.10
C ARG A 86 -4.16 0.68 0.44
N GLU A 87 -4.69 0.75 1.66
CA GLU A 87 -5.50 1.88 2.09
C GLU A 87 -4.66 3.15 2.21
N VAL A 88 -3.42 3.06 2.72
CA VAL A 88 -2.46 4.18 2.69
C VAL A 88 -2.26 4.68 1.26
N ALA A 89 -1.95 3.81 0.30
CA ALA A 89 -1.79 4.21 -1.10
C ALA A 89 -3.06 4.86 -1.67
N ARG A 90 -4.24 4.32 -1.35
CA ARG A 90 -5.53 4.87 -1.79
C ARG A 90 -5.74 6.30 -1.26
N LEU A 91 -5.42 6.55 0.01
CA LEU A 91 -5.56 7.86 0.64
C LEU A 91 -4.55 8.88 0.08
N GLU A 92 -3.35 8.45 -0.28
CA GLU A 92 -2.36 9.30 -0.95
C GLU A 92 -2.80 9.71 -2.35
N ILE A 93 -3.38 8.79 -3.13
CA ILE A 93 -3.89 9.08 -4.48
C ILE A 93 -4.97 10.17 -4.46
N ILE A 94 -5.79 10.23 -3.41
CA ILE A 94 -6.81 11.28 -3.25
C ILE A 94 -6.26 12.56 -2.60
N GLY A 95 -4.96 12.64 -2.35
CA GLY A 95 -4.24 13.85 -1.96
C GLY A 95 -4.19 14.12 -0.45
N LEU A 96 -4.49 13.15 0.41
CA LEU A 96 -4.35 13.34 1.86
C LEU A 96 -2.88 13.41 2.27
N ASN A 97 -2.57 14.30 3.21
CA ASN A 97 -1.25 14.36 3.83
C ASN A 97 -1.10 13.34 4.98
N THR A 98 0.13 13.13 5.46
CA THR A 98 0.40 12.08 6.46
C THR A 98 -0.42 12.21 7.75
N PRO A 99 -0.54 13.39 8.39
CA PRO A 99 -1.43 13.55 9.55
C PRO A 99 -2.90 13.19 9.28
N GLU A 100 -3.43 13.54 8.11
CA GLU A 100 -4.80 13.20 7.70
C GLU A 100 -4.98 11.70 7.50
N ILE A 101 -3.99 11.02 6.91
CA ILE A 101 -3.98 9.56 6.76
C ILE A 101 -4.00 8.88 8.13
N VAL A 102 -3.15 9.33 9.06
CA VAL A 102 -3.11 8.79 10.43
C VAL A 102 -4.46 8.97 11.11
N ALA A 103 -5.04 10.17 11.06
CA ALA A 103 -6.35 10.44 11.64
C ALA A 103 -7.46 9.62 10.98
N CYS A 104 -7.42 9.40 9.67
CA CYS A 104 -8.40 8.59 8.95
C CYS A 104 -8.35 7.11 9.33
N LEU A 105 -7.14 6.54 9.43
CA LEU A 105 -6.94 5.11 9.65
C LEU A 105 -7.03 4.69 11.12
N PHE A 106 -6.52 5.54 12.03
CA PHE A 106 -6.34 5.20 13.44
C PHE A 106 -7.18 6.07 14.38
N LYS A 107 -7.95 7.04 13.84
CA LYS A 107 -8.71 8.09 14.56
C LYS A 107 -7.83 9.10 15.29
N GLU A 108 -6.86 8.63 16.05
CA GLU A 108 -5.89 9.41 16.81
C GLU A 108 -4.55 8.65 16.89
N GLU A 109 -3.49 9.34 17.30
CA GLU A 109 -2.20 8.70 17.57
C GLU A 109 -2.29 7.71 18.73
N SER A 110 -1.50 6.64 18.67
CA SER A 110 -1.52 5.62 19.71
C SER A 110 -1.11 6.20 21.07
N ARG A 111 -1.75 5.77 22.16
CA ARG A 111 -1.32 6.11 23.54
C ARG A 111 0.12 5.69 23.80
N LEU A 112 0.60 4.66 23.10
CA LEU A 112 2.00 4.23 23.13
C LEU A 112 2.93 5.27 22.51
N ALA A 113 2.50 6.05 21.53
CA ALA A 113 3.30 7.11 20.94
C ALA A 113 3.66 8.16 22.00
N PHE A 114 2.71 8.56 22.85
CA PHE A 114 3.01 9.49 23.94
C PHE A 114 4.02 8.91 24.94
N LEU A 115 3.82 7.66 25.37
CA LEU A 115 4.70 7.00 26.34
C LEU A 115 6.11 6.74 25.80
N THR A 116 6.22 6.49 24.49
CA THR A 116 7.48 6.20 23.80
C THR A 116 8.09 7.42 23.11
N ARG A 117 7.54 8.62 23.35
CA ARG A 117 7.95 9.89 22.71
C ARG A 117 7.98 9.80 21.16
N GLY A 118 7.02 9.07 20.60
CA GLY A 118 6.82 8.89 19.16
C GLY A 118 7.59 7.72 18.55
N HIS A 119 8.41 7.00 19.33
CA HIS A 119 9.16 5.86 18.81
C HIS A 119 8.23 4.72 18.37
N PHE A 120 7.13 4.50 19.07
CA PHE A 120 6.07 3.58 18.66
C PHE A 120 4.82 4.38 18.25
N SER A 121 4.63 4.66 16.96
CA SER A 121 3.59 5.58 16.47
C SER A 121 2.83 5.07 15.26
N ALA A 122 1.61 5.60 15.06
CA ALA A 122 0.81 5.31 13.87
C ALA A 122 1.47 5.92 12.62
N LEU A 123 2.14 7.07 12.76
CA LEU A 123 3.00 7.65 11.74
C LEU A 123 4.02 6.64 11.18
N ASN A 124 4.80 5.99 12.06
CA ASN A 124 5.80 5.00 11.62
C ASN A 124 5.16 3.81 10.89
N LEU A 125 3.94 3.42 11.28
CA LEU A 125 3.20 2.37 10.58
C LEU A 125 2.75 2.81 9.17
N VAL A 126 2.35 4.08 9.00
CA VAL A 126 2.09 4.66 7.68
C VAL A 126 3.36 4.71 6.83
N GLU A 127 4.50 5.12 7.39
CA GLU A 127 5.79 5.11 6.68
C GLU A 127 6.22 3.69 6.29
N ALA A 128 5.99 2.70 7.15
CA ALA A 128 6.26 1.30 6.82
C ALA A 128 5.37 0.79 5.67
N CYS A 129 4.12 1.22 5.60
CA CYS A 129 3.22 0.94 4.47
C CYS A 129 3.73 1.55 3.17
N ARG A 130 4.22 2.79 3.20
CA ARG A 130 4.83 3.47 2.03
C ARG A 130 6.06 2.73 1.53
N ALA A 131 6.97 2.40 2.43
CA ALA A 131 8.16 1.64 2.11
C ALA A 131 7.80 0.27 1.49
N TYR A 132 6.78 -0.41 2.03
CA TYR A 132 6.26 -1.64 1.45
C TYR A 132 5.71 -1.44 0.03
N ASN A 133 4.88 -0.42 -0.19
CA ASN A 133 4.30 -0.14 -1.50
C ASN A 133 5.35 0.23 -2.53
N ALA A 134 6.36 1.03 -2.16
CA ALA A 134 7.43 1.49 -3.05
C ALA A 134 8.21 0.32 -3.70
N ILE A 135 8.34 -0.80 -2.99
CA ILE A 135 8.97 -2.03 -3.54
C ILE A 135 8.23 -2.50 -4.79
N PHE A 136 6.89 -2.45 -4.79
CA PHE A 136 6.06 -2.94 -5.89
C PHE A 136 5.70 -1.86 -6.92
N THR A 137 5.82 -0.57 -6.57
CA THR A 137 5.63 0.53 -7.52
C THR A 137 6.82 0.67 -8.47
N SER A 138 8.03 0.29 -8.06
CA SER A 138 9.24 0.37 -8.89
C SER A 138 9.22 -0.52 -10.15
N GLU A 139 8.27 -1.45 -10.26
CA GLU A 139 8.05 -2.31 -11.43
C GLU A 139 7.01 -1.74 -12.42
N LEU A 140 6.39 -0.59 -12.12
CA LEU A 140 5.23 -0.06 -12.85
C LEU A 140 5.43 1.34 -13.45
N GLU A 141 6.65 1.85 -13.59
CA GLU A 141 6.92 3.05 -14.39
C GLU A 141 6.89 2.67 -15.90
N PRO A 142 5.85 3.02 -16.69
CA PRO A 142 6.04 3.12 -18.12
C PRO A 142 6.98 4.31 -18.36
N HIS A 143 8.08 4.06 -19.04
CA HIS A 143 9.01 5.05 -19.57
C HIS A 143 8.24 5.99 -20.54
N ASN A 144 7.51 6.96 -20.00
CA ASN A 144 6.73 7.91 -20.80
C ASN A 144 7.51 9.22 -20.89
N SER A 145 8.52 9.19 -21.75
CA SER A 145 9.09 10.41 -22.33
C SER A 145 8.03 11.05 -23.21
N TYR A 146 7.25 11.99 -22.66
CA TYR A 146 6.51 12.91 -23.51
C TYR A 146 7.52 13.81 -24.24
N PRO A 147 7.52 13.88 -25.57
CA PRO A 147 8.31 14.89 -26.25
C PRO A 147 7.69 16.26 -25.97
N GLU A 148 8.51 17.23 -25.59
CA GLU A 148 8.15 18.64 -25.48
C GLU A 148 7.33 19.08 -26.71
N PRO A 149 6.23 19.84 -26.53
CA PRO A 149 5.42 20.29 -27.66
C PRO A 149 6.23 21.27 -28.51
N GLY A 150 6.78 20.76 -29.61
CA GLY A 150 7.52 21.53 -30.59
C GLY A 150 6.66 22.62 -31.26
N ASP A 151 7.25 23.82 -31.33
CA ASP A 151 6.80 25.01 -32.02
C ASP A 151 5.96 24.73 -33.29
N ARG A 152 4.64 24.88 -33.18
CA ARG A 152 3.74 24.96 -34.35
C ARG A 152 2.81 26.17 -34.27
N TYR A 153 3.38 27.33 -33.98
CA TYR A 153 2.82 28.62 -34.39
C TYR A 153 3.87 29.42 -35.17
N SER A 154 4.14 29.02 -36.40
CA SER A 154 4.65 29.95 -37.40
C SER A 154 4.57 29.38 -38.82
N ARG A 155 4.11 30.25 -39.72
CA ARG A 155 3.95 30.10 -41.17
C ARG A 155 2.68 29.42 -41.64
N PHE A 156 1.63 30.23 -41.83
CA PHE A 156 1.12 30.45 -43.18
C PHE A 156 0.79 31.93 -43.38
N GLY A 157 1.61 32.57 -44.21
CA GLY A 157 1.38 33.91 -44.75
C GLY A 157 0.43 33.85 -45.95
N ARG A 158 -0.25 34.98 -46.15
CA ARG A 158 -1.20 35.37 -47.20
C ARG A 158 -0.83 34.92 -48.63
N SER A 159 -1.82 34.67 -49.50
CA SER A 159 -2.23 35.61 -50.56
C SER A 159 -3.24 35.03 -51.58
N SER A 160 -4.28 35.82 -51.88
CA SER A 160 -5.09 35.97 -53.12
C SER A 160 -5.89 34.75 -53.63
N ILE A 161 -7.13 34.82 -54.14
CA ILE A 161 -7.71 35.73 -55.15
C ILE A 161 -9.27 35.68 -55.10
N ASP A 162 -9.89 36.86 -54.93
CA ASP A 162 -11.15 37.47 -55.42
C ASP A 162 -12.44 36.74 -55.93
N PRO A 163 -13.59 37.48 -55.96
CA PRO A 163 -14.96 37.00 -55.67
C PRO A 163 -15.90 36.99 -56.90
N LEU A 164 -17.16 36.52 -56.75
CA LEU A 164 -18.40 37.13 -57.30
C LEU A 164 -19.63 36.20 -57.19
N LYS A 165 -20.75 36.77 -56.70
CA LYS A 165 -22.17 36.53 -57.05
C LYS A 165 -22.77 35.15 -56.69
N SER A 166 -24.04 34.98 -56.31
CA SER A 166 -25.25 35.80 -56.10
C SER A 166 -26.33 34.81 -55.60
N GLU A 167 -27.15 35.18 -54.62
CA GLU A 167 -28.47 34.55 -54.36
C GLU A 167 -29.43 34.73 -55.58
N PRO A 168 -30.63 34.11 -55.71
CA PRO A 168 -31.51 33.58 -54.64
C PRO A 168 -32.39 32.32 -54.97
N SER A 169 -33.28 32.00 -54.02
CA SER A 169 -34.66 31.46 -54.16
C SER A 169 -34.81 29.96 -54.56
N ASP A 170 -35.78 29.15 -54.13
CA ASP A 170 -37.13 29.33 -53.58
C ASP A 170 -37.61 28.07 -52.81
N GLU A 171 -38.51 28.33 -51.85
CA GLU A 171 -39.78 27.66 -51.51
C GLU A 171 -39.98 26.12 -51.42
N ASN A 172 -40.90 25.83 -50.49
CA ASN A 172 -41.87 24.71 -50.44
C ASN A 172 -41.37 23.35 -49.92
N ASP A 173 -42.14 22.57 -49.18
CA ASP A 173 -43.39 22.76 -48.44
C ASP A 173 -43.55 21.51 -47.57
N LEU A 174 -44.14 21.69 -46.39
CA LEU A 174 -45.15 20.86 -45.74
C LEU A 174 -45.23 19.32 -45.88
N ALA A 175 -45.44 18.74 -44.70
CA ALA A 175 -46.40 17.68 -44.35
C ALA A 175 -46.00 16.19 -44.47
N GLY A 176 -46.05 15.55 -43.30
CA GLY A 176 -46.04 14.12 -43.03
C GLY A 176 -46.17 13.89 -41.53
#